data_AF-A0A0G1ASL6-F1
#
_entry.id   AF-A0A0G1ASL6-F1
#
_cell.length_a   1.000
_cell.length_b   1.000
_cell.length_c   1.000
_cell.angle_alpha   90.00
_cell.angle_beta   90.00
_cell.angle_gamma   90.00
#
_symmetry.space_group_name_H-M   'P 1'
#
loop_
_entity.id
_entity.type
_entity.pdbx_description
1 polymer ?
#
loop_
_entity_poly.entity_id
_entity_poly.type
_entity_poly.pdbx_seq_one_letter_code
_entity_poly.pdbx_strand_id
1 'polypeptide(L)' 'MCYNCGCGMPDDDHGDPRNLTNKTFEEAGEANDMPGEQAKINTHDLLQEQMKKEGMVSEEV' A
#
# COMPACT_ATOMS: atom_id res chain seq x y z
N MET A 1 5.80 -1.27 11.48
CA MET A 1 6.32 -0.98 10.14
C MET A 1 5.77 -2.06 9.19
N CYS A 2 4.45 -2.11 9.20
CA CYS A 2 3.48 -2.20 8.11
C CYS A 2 4.03 -1.98 6.67
N TYR A 3 3.14 -1.73 5.71
CA TYR A 3 3.32 -2.01 4.28
C TYR A 3 4.66 -1.58 3.63
N ASN A 4 5.36 -0.57 4.15
CA ASN A 4 6.64 -0.06 3.63
C ASN A 4 7.94 -0.51 4.35
N CYS A 5 7.90 -1.21 5.50
CA CYS A 5 9.14 -1.77 6.11
C CYS A 5 9.42 -3.20 5.75
N GLY A 6 8.33 -3.97 5.59
CA GLY A 6 8.39 -5.42 5.59
C GLY A 6 8.39 -6.10 6.97
N CYS A 7 7.98 -5.45 8.07
CA CYS A 7 7.91 -6.11 9.39
C CYS A 7 6.60 -6.92 9.61
N GLY A 8 5.66 -6.87 8.66
CA GLY A 8 4.47 -7.72 8.64
C GLY A 8 3.35 -7.33 9.62
N MET A 9 3.36 -6.11 10.17
CA MET A 9 2.36 -5.63 11.13
C MET A 9 1.51 -4.52 10.50
N PRO A 10 0.42 -4.82 9.76
CA PRO A 10 -0.29 -3.84 8.92
C PRO A 10 -1.02 -2.74 9.68
N ASP A 11 -1.26 -2.90 10.99
CA ASP A 11 -1.97 -1.93 11.83
C ASP A 11 -1.06 -1.14 12.79
N ASP A 12 0.25 -1.42 12.79
CA ASP A 12 1.21 -0.83 13.73
C ASP A 12 2.20 0.12 13.01
N ASP A 13 2.10 1.40 13.35
CA ASP A 13 2.97 2.47 12.84
C ASP A 13 4.29 2.60 13.62
N HIS A 14 4.48 1.81 14.69
CA HIS A 14 5.64 1.82 15.59
C HIS A 14 5.99 3.24 16.11
N GLY A 15 4.99 4.09 16.31
CA GLY A 15 5.15 5.44 16.83
C GLY A 15 5.59 6.49 15.80
N ASP A 16 5.66 6.13 14.51
CA ASP A 16 5.88 7.08 13.42
C ASP A 16 4.68 7.08 12.45
N PRO A 17 3.84 8.13 12.46
CA PRO A 17 2.61 8.17 11.66
C PRO A 17 2.86 8.24 10.15
N ARG A 18 4.12 8.36 9.71
CA ARG A 18 4.50 8.31 8.29
C ARG A 18 4.55 6.87 7.75
N ASN A 19 4.45 5.86 8.60
CA ASN A 19 4.43 4.46 8.18
C ASN A 19 3.06 4.06 7.62
N LEU A 20 3.06 3.33 6.51
CA LEU A 20 1.84 2.99 5.78
C LEU A 20 1.11 1.82 6.47
N THR A 21 -0.04 2.08 7.09
CA THR A 21 -0.86 1.07 7.80
C THR A 21 -2.22 0.88 7.10
N ASN A 22 -3.08 -0.02 7.61
CA ASN A 22 -4.48 -0.11 7.18
C ASN A 22 -5.22 1.22 7.32
N LYS A 23 -4.94 1.98 8.40
CA LYS A 23 -5.49 3.32 8.61
C LYS A 23 -5.18 4.26 7.44
N THR A 24 -3.99 4.16 6.85
CA THR A 24 -3.63 4.96 5.67
C THR A 24 -4.56 4.67 4.48
N PHE A 25 -4.93 3.41 4.28
CA PHE A 25 -5.85 3.03 3.20
C PHE A 25 -7.31 3.38 3.52
N GLU A 26 -7.72 3.33 4.80
CA GLU A 26 -9.03 3.82 5.24
C GLU A 26 -9.18 5.31 4.94
N GLU A 27 -8.24 6.14 5.38
CA GLU A 27 -8.24 7.59 5.14
C GLU A 27 -8.18 7.93 3.64
N ALA A 28 -7.38 7.19 2.86
CA ALA A 28 -7.32 7.36 1.40
C ALA A 28 -8.62 6.95 0.71
N GLY A 29 -9.29 5.92 1.20
CA GLY A 29 -10.61 5.50 0.73
C GLY A 29 -11.66 6.57 0.99
N GLU A 30 -11.74 7.06 2.22
CA GLU A 30 -12.65 8.15 2.62
C GLU A 30 -12.46 9.41 1.75
N ALA A 31 -11.21 9.79 1.48
CA ALA A 31 -10.90 10.94 0.63
C ALA A 31 -11.36 10.80 -0.84
N ASN A 32 -11.67 9.60 -1.29
CA ASN A 32 -12.09 9.28 -2.66
C ASN A 32 -13.47 8.60 -2.73
N ASP A 33 -14.29 8.74 -1.67
CA ASP A 33 -15.63 8.16 -1.59
C ASP A 33 -15.66 6.64 -1.87
N MET A 34 -14.65 5.90 -1.39
CA MET A 34 -14.54 4.44 -1.56
C MET A 34 -14.12 3.72 -0.27
N PRO A 35 -14.40 2.41 -0.14
CA PRO A 35 -13.87 1.63 0.98
C PRO A 35 -12.34 1.57 0.97
N GLY A 36 -11.70 1.58 2.15
CA GLY A 36 -10.24 1.47 2.26
C GLY A 36 -9.66 0.20 1.63
N GLU A 37 -10.43 -0.89 1.57
CA GLU A 37 -10.05 -2.10 0.83
C GLU A 37 -9.85 -1.82 -0.67
N GLN A 38 -10.73 -1.03 -1.28
CA GLN A 38 -10.59 -0.65 -2.69
C GLN A 38 -9.36 0.26 -2.90
N ALA A 39 -9.09 1.18 -1.97
CA ALA A 39 -7.90 2.02 -2.01
C ALA A 39 -6.61 1.18 -1.97
N LYS A 40 -6.60 0.11 -1.18
CA LYS A 40 -5.48 -0.85 -1.09
C LYS A 40 -5.27 -1.62 -2.39
N ILE A 41 -6.34 -2.12 -3.00
CA ILE A 41 -6.30 -2.84 -4.30
C ILE A 41 -5.75 -1.90 -5.39
N ASN A 42 -6.32 -0.70 -5.51
CA ASN A 42 -5.88 0.29 -6.50
C ASN A 42 -4.40 0.66 -6.34
N THR A 43 -3.94 0.78 -5.09
CA THR A 43 -2.53 1.06 -4.78
C THR A 43 -1.63 -0.09 -5.22
N HIS A 44 -2.00 -1.32 -4.90
CA HIS A 44 -1.26 -2.52 -5.29
C HIS A 44 -1.12 -2.63 -6.81
N ASP A 45 -2.22 -2.45 -7.55
CA ASP A 45 -2.24 -2.61 -9.00
C ASP A 45 -1.33 -1.57 -9.68
N LEU A 46 -1.41 -0.30 -9.25
CA LEU A 46 -0.54 0.74 -9.78
C LEU A 46 0.92 0.51 -9.41
N LEU A 47 1.23 0.08 -8.18
CA LEU A 47 2.59 -0.26 -7.77
C LEU A 47 3.18 -1.36 -8.65
N GLN A 48 2.42 -2.43 -8.91
CA GLN A 48 2.87 -3.50 -9.81
C GLN A 48 3.15 -2.98 -11.21
N GLU A 49 2.29 -2.13 -11.76
CA GLU A 49 2.52 -1.52 -13.08
C GLU A 49 3.77 -0.64 -13.12
N GLN A 50 3.99 0.18 -12.08
CA GLN A 50 5.18 1.05 -12.02
C GLN A 50 6.46 0.22 -11.87
N MET A 51 6.46 -0.77 -10.98
CA MET A 51 7.62 -1.64 -10.79
C MET A 51 7.97 -2.42 -12.06
N LYS A 52 6.97 -2.84 -12.86
CA LYS A 52 7.18 -3.44 -14.18
C LYS A 52 7.81 -2.44 -15.16
N LYS A 53 7.28 -1.22 -15.24
CA LYS A 53 7.81 -0.15 -16.11
C LYS A 53 9.24 0.24 -15.74
N GLU A 54 9.56 0.22 -14.45
CA GLU A 54 10.88 0.53 -13.89
C GLU A 54 11.87 -0.65 -13.98
N GLY A 55 11.42 -1.82 -14.44
CA GLY A 55 12.26 -3.02 -14.56
C GLY A 55 12.67 -3.62 -13.20
N MET A 56 11.93 -3.33 -12.13
CA MET A 56 12.20 -3.82 -10.77
C MET A 56 11.64 -5.23 -10.52
N VAL A 57 10.77 -5.73 -11.38
CA VAL A 57 10.18 -7.08 -11.30
C VAL A 57 10.19 -7.70 -12.70
N SER A 58 10.78 -8.89 -12.85
CA SER A 58 10.70 -9.68 -14.09
C SER A 58 9.30 -10.27 -14.25
N GLU A 59 8.80 -10.40 -15.49
CA GLU A 59 7.64 -11.25 -15.76
C GLU A 59 7.94 -12.66 -15.22
N GLU A 60 7.08 -13.16 -14.32
CA GLU A 60 7.07 -14.59 -14.02
C GLU A 60 6.72 -15.31 -15.32
N VAL A 61 7.66 -16.11 -15.82
CA VAL A 61 7.50 -17.04 -16.96
C VAL A 61 6.51 -18.15 -16.64
#